data_AF-A0A7K2NMX9-F1
#
_entry.id   AF-A0A7K2NMX9-F1
#
_cell.length_a   1.000
_cell.length_b   1.000
_cell.length_c   1.000
_cell.angle_alpha   90.00
_cell.angle_beta   90.00
_cell.angle_gamma   90.00
#
_symmetry.space_group_name_H-M   'P 1'
#
loop_
_entity.id
_entity.type
_entity.pdbx_description
1 polymer ?
#
loop_
_entity_poly.entity_id
_entity_poly.type
_entity_poly.pdbx_seq_one_letter_code
_entity_poly.pdbx_strand_id
1 'polypeptide(L)' 'MTDPREEVGARLQTDRPHSARVWNYLLGGKDNYPVDSEAGDVILTTFPEFAAV' A
#
# COMPACT_ATOMS: atom_id res chain seq x y z
N MET A 1 5.50 18.53 23.33
CA MET A 1 5.35 17.07 23.45
C MET A 1 4.38 16.69 22.35
N THR A 2 4.89 16.06 21.28
CA THR A 2 4.08 15.70 20.11
C THR A 2 3.11 14.60 20.49
N ASP A 3 1.90 14.60 19.92
CA ASP A 3 0.92 13.55 20.17
C ASP A 3 1.49 12.21 19.61
N PRO A 4 1.54 11.12 20.41
CA PRO A 4 2.01 9.82 19.94
C PRO A 4 1.31 9.33 18.65
N ARG A 5 0.07 9.76 18.41
CA ARG A 5 -0.68 9.42 17.19
C ARG A 5 -0.12 10.13 15.95
N GLU A 6 0.37 11.36 16.11
CA GLU A 6 1.04 12.10 15.03
C GLU A 6 2.39 11.47 14.71
N GLU A 7 3.13 11.02 15.72
CA GLU A 7 4.40 10.31 15.51
C GLU A 7 4.19 8.98 14.78
N VAL A 8 3.18 8.21 15.16
CA VAL A 8 2.81 6.97 14.44
C VAL A 8 2.39 7.30 13.01
N GLY A 9 1.54 8.31 12.81
CA GLY A 9 1.11 8.75 11.48
C GLY A 9 2.28 9.12 10.57
N ALA A 10 3.24 9.89 11.09
CA ALA A 10 4.45 10.27 10.35
C ALA A 10 5.32 9.06 10.00
N ARG A 11 5.43 8.07 10.90
CA ARG A 11 6.20 6.84 10.66
C ARG A 11 5.56 5.92 9.62
N LEU A 12 4.24 5.96 9.45
CA LEU A 12 3.54 5.14 8.46
C LEU A 12 3.82 5.58 7.02
N GLN A 13 4.27 6.83 6.79
CA GLN A 13 4.67 7.33 5.48
C GLN A 13 3.62 6.98 4.41
N THR A 14 2.40 7.50 4.60
CA THR A 14 1.22 7.16 3.79
C THR A 14 1.24 7.81 2.40
N ASP A 15 2.31 8.54 2.09
CA ASP A 15 2.60 9.24 0.83
C ASP A 15 3.50 8.42 -0.11
N ARG A 16 3.99 7.26 0.32
CA ARG A 16 4.84 6.37 -0.48
C ARG A 16 4.39 4.90 -0.36
N PRO A 17 4.53 4.12 -1.45
CA PRO A 17 4.15 2.72 -1.41
C PRO A 17 5.05 1.91 -0.47
N HIS A 18 4.45 0.98 0.26
CA HIS A 18 5.17 0.00 1.08
C HIS A 18 4.80 -1.41 0.62
N SER A 19 5.81 -2.26 0.40
CA SER A 19 5.64 -3.58 -0.21
C SER A 19 4.57 -4.45 0.47
N ALA A 20 4.52 -4.47 1.80
CA ALA A 20 3.51 -5.23 2.54
C ALA A 20 2.08 -4.71 2.30
N ARG A 21 1.89 -3.39 2.17
CA ARG A 21 0.58 -2.77 1.91
C ARG A 21 0.14 -2.95 0.47
N VAL A 22 1.09 -2.87 -0.47
CA VAL A 22 0.85 -3.21 -1.88
C VAL A 22 0.43 -4.67 -2.00
N TRP A 23 1.12 -5.58 -1.31
CA TRP A 23 0.73 -7.00 -1.29
C TRP A 23 -0.66 -7.20 -0.70
N ASN A 24 -0.99 -6.51 0.39
CA ASN A 24 -2.34 -6.54 0.96
C ASN A 24 -3.40 -6.06 -0.05
N TYR A 25 -3.14 -5.00 -0.84
CA TYR A 25 -4.04 -4.57 -1.92
C TYR A 25 -4.22 -5.66 -2.99
N LEU A 26 -3.12 -6.25 -3.46
CA LEU A 26 -3.16 -7.29 -4.50
C LEU A 26 -3.97 -8.53 -4.07
N LEU A 27 -4.01 -8.84 -2.76
CA LEU A 27 -4.82 -9.90 -2.19
C LEU A 27 -6.30 -9.49 -1.93
N GLY A 28 -6.71 -8.28 -2.32
CA GLY A 28 -8.06 -7.74 -2.07
C GLY A 28 -8.28 -7.22 -0.65
N GLY A 29 -7.22 -7.08 0.15
CA GLY A 29 -7.26 -6.50 1.48
C GLY A 29 -7.44 -4.97 1.46
N LYS A 30 -7.74 -4.39 2.63
CA LYS A 30 -8.06 -2.95 2.78
C LYS A 30 -7.05 -2.16 3.61
N ASP A 31 -6.10 -2.85 4.25
CA ASP A 31 -4.97 -2.25 4.96
C ASP A 31 -3.91 -1.70 4.00
N ASN A 32 -4.28 -0.69 3.22
CA ASN A 32 -3.43 0.01 2.27
C ASN A 32 -3.86 1.47 2.14
N TYR A 33 -2.95 2.31 1.65
CA TYR A 33 -3.24 3.70 1.30
C TYR A 33 -3.30 3.85 -0.24
N PRO A 34 -3.85 4.96 -0.78
CA PRO A 34 -4.01 5.14 -2.22
C PRO A 34 -2.73 4.93 -3.04
N VAL A 35 -1.57 5.37 -2.52
CA VAL A 35 -0.26 5.19 -3.17
C VAL A 35 0.16 3.71 -3.27
N ASP A 36 -0.32 2.86 -2.37
CA ASP A 36 -0.06 1.42 -2.40
C ASP A 36 -0.96 0.74 -3.45
N SER A 37 -2.24 1.13 -3.54
CA SER A 37 -3.15 0.60 -4.56
C SER A 37 -2.75 1.00 -5.98
N GLU A 38 -2.32 2.26 -6.17
CA GLU A 38 -1.80 2.74 -7.46
C GLU A 38 -0.57 1.93 -7.91
N ALA A 39 0.35 1.64 -6.98
CA ALA A 39 1.50 0.78 -7.28
C ALA A 39 1.07 -0.66 -7.63
N GLY A 40 0.06 -1.18 -6.94
CA GLY A 40 -0.55 -2.47 -7.26
C GLY A 40 -1.18 -2.51 -8.66
N ASP A 41 -1.91 -1.47 -9.06
CA ASP A 41 -2.49 -1.36 -10.40
C ASP A 41 -1.42 -1.34 -11.49
N VAL A 42 -0.30 -0.65 -11.25
CA VAL A 42 0.87 -0.68 -12.15
C VAL A 42 1.43 -2.09 -12.26
N ILE A 43 1.56 -2.82 -11.14
CA ILE A 43 2.01 -4.22 -11.14
C ILE A 43 1.06 -5.08 -11.97
N LEU A 44 -0.25 -5.02 -11.73
CA LEU A 44 -1.23 -5.83 -12.46
C LEU A 44 -1.28 -5.49 -13.96
N THR A 45 -1.05 -4.22 -14.31
CA THR A 45 -0.97 -3.79 -15.72
C THR A 45 0.31 -4.31 -16.39
N THR A 46 1.43 -4.33 -15.66
CA THR A 46 2.75 -4.74 -16.18
C THR A 46 2.91 -6.26 -16.22
N PHE A 47 2.33 -6.93 -15.22
CA PHE A 47 2.43 -8.37 -14.98
C PHE A 47 1.03 -8.96 -14.74
N PRO A 48 0.20 -9.08 -15.79
CA PRO A 48 -1.19 -9.55 -15.66
C PRO A 48 -1.33 -10.94 -15.03
N GLU A 49 -0.28 -11.77 -15.07
CA GLU A 49 -0.24 -13.09 -14.43
C GLU A 49 -0.40 -13.06 -12.91
N PHE A 50 -0.09 -11.94 -12.25
CA PHE A 50 -0.32 -11.78 -10.81
C PHE A 50 -1.80 -11.74 -10.44
N ALA A 51 -2.69 -11.34 -11.37
CA ALA A 51 -4.14 -11.31 -11.14
C ALA A 51 -4.80 -12.69 -11.23
N ALA A 52 -4.10 -13.71 -11.73
CA ALA A 52 -4.67 -14.99 -12.13
C ALA A 52 -4.66 -16.07 -11.02
N VAL A 53 -4.31 -15.71 -9.78
CA VAL A 53 -4.27 -16.63 -8.63
C VAL A 53 -5.56 -16.57 -7.82
#